data_AF-A0A6G8AH03-F1
#
_entry.id   AF-A0A6G8AH03-F1
#
_cell.length_a   1.000
_cell.length_b   1.000
_cell.length_c   1.000
_cell.angle_alpha   90.00
_cell.angle_beta   90.00
_cell.angle_gamma   90.00
#
_symmetry.space_group_name_H-M   'P 1'
#
loop_
_entity.id
_entity.type
_entity.pdbx_description
1 polymer ?
#
loop_
_entity_poly.entity_id
_entity_poly.type
_entity_poly.pdbx_seq_one_letter_code
_entity_poly.pdbx_strand_id
1 'polypeptide(L)'
;MSLGISDLAHSVRKNSAAAAVPVPLGHAQQLVAAALGYKTFAAYQAAQATTQEPASLTDVHHVVLDEDLLDQRASELGAALPPDRLQELIETAFRERAPHTRIHASHAAFEDYLRQHVDQVVIEDDHVNSEMANANFDGVNEVYFDFEVEFENVPVGGALDIDLDGHVGLGIDTERPYAGHIVNVEGTLSVQRLGRRCFGSVDCQVTNADLDMDWGGDDHEDGPPVRSMSQAYADLLGLDLHEVGNLVDVDAEPQDGHSGEMVYSYILDFTDYASPVVARKILQRHASLRIEVGPDFFENVRSDDWPR
;
A
#
# COMPACT_ATOMS: atom_id res chain seq x y z
N MET A 1 -1.69 -36.31 12.07
CA MET A 1 -0.33 -36.68 12.52
C MET A 1 0.42 -35.37 12.68
N SER A 2 1.08 -35.13 13.81
CA SER A 2 1.90 -33.91 13.98
C SER A 2 3.06 -33.97 13.01
N LEU A 3 3.22 -32.94 12.18
CA LEU A 3 4.33 -32.84 11.26
C LEU A 3 5.54 -32.28 12.02
N GLY A 4 6.55 -33.10 12.27
CA GLY A 4 7.77 -32.66 12.94
C GLY A 4 8.91 -32.39 11.96
N ILE A 5 9.91 -31.62 12.41
CA ILE A 5 11.17 -31.42 11.69
C ILE A 5 11.88 -32.75 11.36
N SER A 6 11.72 -33.77 12.20
CA SER A 6 12.27 -35.11 11.94
C SER A 6 11.62 -35.79 10.73
N ASP A 7 10.35 -35.53 10.45
CA ASP A 7 9.66 -36.09 9.27
C ASP A 7 10.20 -35.47 7.98
N LEU A 8 10.45 -34.16 7.99
CA LEU A 8 11.13 -33.44 6.92
C LEU A 8 12.56 -33.98 6.74
N ALA A 9 13.33 -34.10 7.81
CA ALA A 9 14.70 -34.62 7.76
C ALA A 9 14.77 -36.08 7.23
N HIS A 10 13.78 -36.91 7.56
CA HIS A 10 13.65 -38.25 7.00
C HIS A 10 13.39 -38.22 5.49
N SER A 11 12.56 -37.29 5.00
CA SER A 11 12.35 -37.11 3.56
C SER A 11 13.62 -36.61 2.87
N VAL A 12 14.31 -35.59 3.43
CA VAL A 12 15.61 -35.10 2.90
C VAL A 12 16.64 -36.23 2.82
N ARG A 13 16.78 -37.05 3.86
CA ARG A 13 17.68 -38.22 3.84
C ARG A 13 17.32 -39.21 2.74
N LYS A 14 16.03 -39.51 2.56
CA LYS A 14 15.55 -40.43 1.53
C LYS A 14 15.85 -39.89 0.12
N ASN A 15 15.56 -38.62 -0.12
CA ASN A 15 15.70 -37.98 -1.43
C ASN A 15 17.16 -37.74 -1.80
N SER A 16 18.00 -37.37 -0.82
CA SER A 16 19.45 -37.23 -1.03
C SER A 16 20.13 -38.57 -1.36
N ALA A 17 19.70 -39.68 -0.74
CA ALA A 17 20.17 -41.01 -1.10
C ALA A 17 19.77 -41.41 -2.53
N ALA A 18 18.56 -41.05 -2.97
CA ALA A 18 18.10 -41.27 -4.35
C ALA A 18 18.89 -40.42 -5.36
N ALA A 19 19.35 -39.23 -4.96
CA ALA A 19 20.19 -38.35 -5.76
C ALA A 19 21.69 -38.71 -5.75
N ALA A 20 22.06 -39.90 -5.23
CA ALA A 20 23.44 -40.39 -5.12
C ALA A 20 24.38 -39.55 -4.23
N VAL A 21 23.84 -38.67 -3.38
CA VAL A 21 24.60 -37.92 -2.37
C VAL A 21 23.98 -38.17 -0.99
N PRO A 22 24.26 -39.32 -0.35
CA PRO A 22 23.55 -39.72 0.86
C PRO A 22 23.87 -38.78 2.03
N VAL A 23 22.84 -38.09 2.53
CA VAL A 23 22.94 -37.24 3.73
C VAL A 23 22.51 -38.05 4.96
N PRO A 24 23.36 -38.21 6.00
CA PRO A 24 22.97 -38.85 7.25
C PRO A 24 21.79 -38.13 7.92
N LEU A 25 20.94 -38.87 8.66
CA LEU A 25 19.74 -38.28 9.28
C LEU A 25 20.07 -37.10 10.21
N GLY A 26 21.13 -37.20 10.99
CA GLY A 26 21.57 -36.11 11.87
C GLY A 26 21.97 -34.86 11.09
N HIS A 27 22.59 -35.00 9.91
CA HIS A 27 22.89 -33.86 9.04
C HIS A 27 21.62 -33.30 8.42
N ALA A 28 20.70 -34.16 7.97
CA ALA A 28 19.41 -33.72 7.45
C ALA A 28 18.61 -32.90 8.48
N GLN A 29 18.61 -33.29 9.76
CA GLN A 29 18.00 -32.51 10.84
C GLN A 29 18.66 -31.13 11.01
N GLN A 30 19.98 -31.05 10.88
CA GLN A 30 20.73 -29.79 10.95
C GLN A 30 20.45 -28.89 9.75
N LEU A 31 20.31 -29.47 8.54
CA LEU A 31 20.00 -28.73 7.32
C LEU A 31 18.58 -28.16 7.35
N VAL A 32 17.58 -28.95 7.77
CA VAL A 32 16.21 -28.44 7.92
C VAL A 32 16.15 -27.36 9.01
N ALA A 33 16.87 -27.51 10.12
CA ALA A 33 16.94 -26.47 11.14
C ALA A 33 17.60 -25.18 10.62
N ALA A 34 18.65 -25.31 9.81
CA ALA A 34 19.32 -24.18 9.17
C ALA A 34 18.41 -23.46 8.18
N ALA A 35 17.66 -24.19 7.37
CA ALA A 35 16.65 -23.63 6.47
C ALA A 35 15.57 -22.82 7.20
N LEU A 36 15.28 -23.16 8.46
CA LEU A 36 14.36 -22.41 9.33
C LEU A 36 15.03 -21.27 10.12
N GLY A 37 16.30 -20.94 9.83
CA GLY A 37 17.02 -19.83 10.45
C GLY A 37 17.75 -20.20 11.76
N TYR A 38 17.99 -21.48 12.05
CA TYR A 38 18.73 -21.94 13.23
C TYR A 38 20.06 -22.58 12.88
N LYS A 39 21.15 -22.05 13.45
CA LYS A 39 22.51 -22.58 13.24
C LYS A 39 22.67 -24.07 13.56
N THR A 40 21.87 -24.59 14.50
CA THR A 40 21.94 -25.99 14.90
C THR A 40 20.56 -26.56 15.22
N PHE A 41 20.42 -27.87 15.06
CA PHE A 41 19.21 -28.59 15.48
C PHE A 41 18.91 -28.43 16.99
N ALA A 42 19.94 -28.38 17.83
CA ALA A 42 19.77 -28.15 19.27
C ALA A 42 19.20 -26.75 19.56
N ALA A 43 19.61 -25.73 18.80
CA ALA A 43 19.06 -24.38 18.93
C ALA A 43 17.58 -24.32 18.52
N TYR A 44 17.20 -25.05 17.47
CA TYR A 44 15.80 -25.19 17.08
C TYR A 44 14.98 -25.88 18.18
N GLN A 45 15.46 -26.99 18.74
CA GLN A 45 14.78 -27.67 19.85
C GLN A 45 14.65 -26.80 21.10
N ALA A 46 15.67 -25.99 21.40
CA ALA A 46 15.60 -25.02 22.49
C ALA A 46 14.52 -23.94 22.23
N ALA A 47 14.39 -23.47 20.99
CA ALA A 47 13.34 -22.53 20.59
C ALA A 47 11.93 -23.14 20.69
N GLN A 48 11.77 -24.42 20.35
CA GLN A 48 10.50 -25.13 20.57
C GLN A 48 10.16 -25.20 22.07
N ALA A 49 11.15 -25.44 22.94
CA ALA A 49 10.94 -25.50 24.38
C ALA A 49 10.54 -24.13 24.98
N THR A 50 10.91 -23.02 24.33
CA THR A 50 10.53 -21.65 24.73
C THR A 50 9.33 -21.09 23.97
N THR A 51 8.61 -21.91 23.18
CA THR A 51 7.47 -21.47 22.34
C THR A 51 7.85 -20.40 21.30
N GLN A 52 9.12 -20.34 20.91
CA GLN A 52 9.62 -19.48 19.84
C GLN A 52 9.68 -20.20 18.48
N GLU A 53 9.25 -21.46 18.45
CA GLU A 53 8.95 -22.26 17.26
C GLU A 53 7.75 -23.14 17.59
N PRO A 54 6.91 -23.48 16.60
CA PRO A 54 5.78 -24.34 16.85
C PRO A 54 6.25 -25.77 17.11
N ALA A 55 5.55 -26.47 18.00
CA ALA A 55 5.84 -27.87 18.31
C ALA A 55 5.55 -28.81 17.12
N SER A 56 4.65 -28.38 16.23
CA SER A 56 4.24 -29.07 15.00
C SER A 56 4.20 -28.06 13.85
N LEU A 57 4.63 -28.47 12.68
CA LEU A 57 4.58 -27.68 11.44
C LEU A 57 3.23 -27.83 10.70
N THR A 58 2.24 -28.44 11.34
CA THR A 58 0.93 -28.73 10.72
C THR A 58 0.12 -27.49 10.40
N ASP A 59 0.27 -26.43 11.20
CA ASP A 59 -0.46 -25.17 11.02
C ASP A 59 0.39 -24.13 10.27
N VAL A 60 1.55 -24.53 9.74
CA VAL A 60 2.46 -23.65 9.00
C VAL A 60 2.09 -23.68 7.52
N HIS A 61 1.58 -22.55 7.02
CA HIS A 61 1.18 -22.39 5.62
C HIS A 61 2.26 -21.75 4.76
N HIS A 62 3.14 -20.93 5.34
CA HIS A 62 4.23 -20.29 4.61
C HIS A 62 5.56 -20.45 5.35
N VAL A 63 6.62 -20.76 4.60
CA VAL A 63 7.99 -20.83 5.10
C VAL A 63 8.88 -19.98 4.23
N VAL A 64 9.68 -19.11 4.84
CA VAL A 64 10.70 -18.33 4.15
C VAL A 64 12.06 -18.96 4.43
N LEU A 65 12.68 -19.57 3.42
CA LEU A 65 13.95 -20.27 3.61
C LEU A 65 15.08 -19.29 3.92
N ASP A 66 15.94 -19.71 4.84
CA ASP A 66 17.24 -19.07 5.05
C ASP A 66 18.30 -19.81 4.21
N GLU A 67 18.37 -19.45 2.93
CA GLU A 67 19.27 -20.07 1.94
C GLU A 67 20.75 -19.91 2.35
N ASP A 68 21.13 -18.71 2.79
CA ASP A 68 22.49 -18.42 3.25
C ASP A 68 22.91 -19.32 4.42
N LEU A 69 22.04 -19.46 5.43
CA LEU A 69 22.35 -20.29 6.58
C LEU A 69 22.33 -21.78 6.24
N LEU A 70 21.44 -22.19 5.34
CA LEU A 70 21.36 -23.56 4.82
C LEU A 70 22.66 -23.95 4.10
N ASP A 71 23.17 -23.10 3.21
CA ASP A 71 24.41 -23.31 2.46
C ASP A 71 25.65 -23.29 3.37
N GLN A 72 25.70 -22.33 4.29
CA GLN A 72 26.75 -22.29 5.31
C GLN A 72 26.75 -23.60 6.10
N ARG A 73 25.58 -24.07 6.54
CA ARG A 73 25.49 -25.28 7.36
C ARG A 73 25.84 -26.54 6.57
N ALA A 74 25.47 -26.61 5.29
CA ALA A 74 25.85 -27.72 4.42
C ALA A 74 27.37 -27.80 4.25
N SER A 75 28.02 -26.65 4.05
CA SER A 75 29.47 -26.53 3.95
C SER A 75 30.17 -26.99 5.23
N GLU A 76 29.69 -26.56 6.40
CA GLU A 76 30.22 -26.98 7.70
C GLU A 76 30.09 -28.50 7.96
N LEU A 77 29.02 -29.10 7.45
CA LEU A 77 28.75 -30.54 7.60
C LEU A 77 29.45 -31.41 6.54
N GLY A 78 30.18 -30.79 5.60
CA GLY A 78 30.82 -31.48 4.49
C GLY A 78 29.85 -32.06 3.46
N ALA A 79 28.60 -31.57 3.42
CA ALA A 79 27.62 -31.93 2.41
C ALA A 79 27.92 -31.12 1.14
N ALA A 80 28.73 -31.68 0.24
CA ALA A 80 29.16 -31.03 -1.00
C ALA A 80 28.06 -31.04 -2.09
N LEU A 81 26.83 -30.66 -1.75
CA LEU A 81 25.77 -30.43 -2.73
C LEU A 81 25.85 -28.98 -3.24
N PRO A 82 25.57 -28.74 -4.53
CA PRO A 82 25.32 -27.40 -5.03
C PRO A 82 24.11 -26.76 -4.31
N PRO A 83 24.11 -25.43 -4.07
CA PRO A 83 23.00 -24.70 -3.43
C PRO A 83 21.62 -25.04 -4.01
N ASP A 84 21.46 -24.97 -5.33
CA ASP A 84 20.19 -25.27 -6.01
C ASP A 84 19.65 -26.68 -5.68
N ARG A 85 20.56 -27.66 -5.54
CA ARG A 85 20.19 -29.05 -5.20
C ARG A 85 19.80 -29.17 -3.74
N LEU A 86 20.42 -28.39 -2.86
CA LEU A 86 20.10 -28.37 -1.46
C LEU A 86 18.71 -27.76 -1.22
N GLN A 87 18.42 -26.64 -1.88
CA GLN A 87 17.09 -26.03 -1.91
C GLN A 87 16.04 -27.00 -2.44
N GLU A 88 16.28 -27.63 -3.60
CA GLU A 88 15.37 -28.61 -4.20
C GLU A 88 15.06 -29.79 -3.25
N LEU A 89 16.06 -30.26 -2.48
CA LEU A 89 15.86 -31.31 -1.49
C LEU A 89 14.95 -30.87 -0.34
N ILE A 90 15.13 -29.65 0.17
CA ILE A 90 14.28 -29.08 1.22
C ILE A 90 12.86 -28.88 0.69
N GLU A 91 12.72 -28.25 -0.47
CA GLU A 91 11.42 -28.04 -1.11
C GLU A 91 10.67 -29.34 -1.37
N THR A 92 11.37 -30.37 -1.86
CA THR A 92 10.77 -31.68 -2.07
C THR A 92 10.32 -32.30 -0.75
N ALA A 93 11.07 -32.13 0.33
CA ALA A 93 10.68 -32.65 1.64
C ALA A 93 9.41 -32.00 2.18
N PHE A 94 9.27 -30.68 2.03
CA PHE A 94 8.02 -29.99 2.35
C PHE A 94 6.89 -30.41 1.41
N ARG A 95 7.12 -30.52 0.11
CA ARG A 95 6.08 -30.97 -0.84
C ARG A 95 5.54 -32.37 -0.51
N GLU A 96 6.40 -33.29 -0.08
CA GLU A 96 5.99 -34.65 0.31
C GLU A 96 5.26 -34.72 1.66
N ARG A 97 5.64 -33.88 2.63
CA ARG A 97 5.20 -34.00 4.03
C ARG A 97 4.21 -32.93 4.47
N ALA A 98 4.21 -31.79 3.79
CA ALA A 98 3.48 -30.57 4.08
C ALA A 98 2.98 -29.93 2.76
N PRO A 99 2.13 -30.62 1.97
CA PRO A 99 1.74 -30.13 0.64
C PRO A 99 0.92 -28.83 0.66
N HIS A 100 0.40 -28.44 1.83
CA HIS A 100 -0.29 -27.17 2.05
C HIS A 100 0.68 -25.99 2.31
N THR A 101 1.94 -26.28 2.64
CA THR A 101 2.94 -25.26 2.96
C THR A 101 3.57 -24.75 1.67
N ARG A 102 3.52 -23.43 1.47
CA ARG A 102 4.20 -22.73 0.39
C ARG A 102 5.57 -22.26 0.86
N ILE A 103 6.58 -22.49 0.04
CA ILE A 103 7.95 -22.09 0.32
C ILE A 103 8.30 -20.85 -0.49
N HIS A 104 8.96 -19.90 0.18
CA HIS A 104 9.46 -18.67 -0.40
C HIS A 104 10.97 -18.60 -0.22
N ALA A 105 11.68 -18.16 -1.26
CA ALA A 105 13.15 -18.04 -1.25
C ALA A 105 13.65 -16.89 -0.37
N SER A 106 12.83 -15.85 -0.19
CA SER A 106 13.21 -14.64 0.56
C SER A 106 11.98 -13.95 1.15
N HIS A 107 12.22 -12.95 2.02
CA HIS A 107 11.12 -12.13 2.57
C HIS A 107 10.47 -11.30 1.47
N ALA A 108 11.26 -10.80 0.50
CA ALA A 108 10.73 -10.10 -0.66
C ALA A 108 9.80 -11.00 -1.50
N ALA A 109 10.18 -12.26 -1.74
CA ALA A 109 9.31 -13.20 -2.46
C ALA A 109 8.01 -13.50 -1.70
N PHE A 110 8.04 -13.48 -0.37
CA PHE A 110 6.84 -13.64 0.44
C PHE A 110 5.97 -12.37 0.42
N GLU A 111 6.58 -11.18 0.45
CA GLU A 111 5.88 -9.92 0.28
C GLU A 111 5.20 -9.82 -1.09
N ASP A 112 5.89 -10.19 -2.17
CA ASP A 112 5.32 -10.27 -3.52
C ASP A 112 4.09 -11.20 -3.55
N TYR A 113 4.16 -12.31 -2.83
CA TYR A 113 3.02 -13.23 -2.68
C TYR A 113 1.86 -12.59 -1.91
N LEU A 114 2.14 -11.84 -0.84
CA LEU A 114 1.09 -11.13 -0.09
C LEU A 114 0.38 -10.10 -0.97
N ARG A 115 1.14 -9.31 -1.75
CA ARG A 115 0.57 -8.33 -2.69
C ARG A 115 -0.32 -9.01 -3.73
N GLN A 116 0.19 -10.06 -4.38
CA GLN A 116 -0.61 -10.84 -5.34
C GLN A 116 -1.85 -11.48 -4.72
N HIS A 117 -1.77 -11.88 -3.44
CA HIS A 117 -2.91 -12.43 -2.73
C HIS A 117 -3.97 -11.37 -2.43
N VAL A 118 -3.56 -10.19 -1.99
CA VAL A 118 -4.45 -9.02 -1.81
C VAL A 118 -5.12 -8.66 -3.13
N ASP A 119 -4.36 -8.55 -4.23
CA ASP A 119 -4.90 -8.24 -5.55
C ASP A 119 -5.99 -9.25 -5.96
N GLN A 120 -5.72 -10.54 -5.77
CA GLN A 120 -6.67 -11.59 -6.11
C GLN A 120 -7.95 -11.49 -5.26
N VAL A 121 -7.80 -11.31 -3.94
CA VAL A 121 -8.94 -11.22 -3.02
C VAL A 121 -9.81 -10.00 -3.35
N VAL A 122 -9.18 -8.86 -3.66
CA VAL A 122 -9.89 -7.62 -3.99
C VAL A 122 -10.62 -7.73 -5.32
N ILE A 123 -10.01 -8.33 -6.35
CA ILE A 123 -10.67 -8.53 -7.66
C ILE A 123 -11.82 -9.55 -7.55
N GLU A 124 -11.70 -10.56 -6.69
CA GLU A 124 -12.74 -11.56 -6.48
C GLU A 124 -13.83 -11.13 -5.49
N ASP A 125 -13.64 -9.98 -4.81
CA ASP A 125 -14.58 -9.51 -3.79
C ASP A 125 -15.91 -9.07 -4.40
N ASP A 126 -17.01 -9.50 -3.77
CA ASP A 126 -18.37 -9.24 -4.27
C ASP A 126 -18.74 -7.75 -4.18
N HIS A 127 -18.27 -7.02 -3.16
CA HIS A 127 -18.54 -5.60 -2.99
C HIS A 127 -17.77 -4.79 -4.02
N VAL A 128 -16.48 -5.07 -4.20
CA VAL A 128 -15.65 -4.44 -5.24
C VAL A 128 -16.25 -4.69 -6.62
N ASN A 129 -16.63 -5.93 -6.93
CA ASN A 129 -17.26 -6.27 -8.21
C ASN A 129 -18.61 -5.55 -8.42
N SER A 130 -19.40 -5.37 -7.35
CA SER A 130 -20.65 -4.61 -7.40
C SER A 130 -20.40 -3.14 -7.75
N GLU A 131 -19.41 -2.51 -7.12
CA GLU A 131 -19.06 -1.12 -7.39
C GLU A 131 -18.45 -0.94 -8.78
N MET A 132 -17.60 -1.87 -9.21
CA MET A 132 -17.12 -1.90 -10.60
C MET A 132 -18.26 -1.98 -11.61
N ALA A 133 -19.33 -2.74 -11.31
CA ALA A 133 -20.50 -2.84 -12.20
C ALA A 133 -21.29 -1.53 -12.32
N ASN A 134 -21.14 -0.61 -11.36
CA ASN A 134 -21.71 0.74 -11.44
C ASN A 134 -20.86 1.67 -12.34
N ALA A 135 -19.60 1.32 -12.60
CA ALA A 135 -18.74 2.02 -13.53
C ALA A 135 -18.96 1.56 -14.99
N ASN A 136 -18.79 2.48 -15.95
CA ASN A 136 -18.66 2.12 -17.36
C ASN A 136 -17.18 1.94 -17.68
N PHE A 137 -16.70 0.70 -17.56
CA PHE A 137 -15.28 0.37 -17.70
C PHE A 137 -15.00 -0.69 -18.78
N ASP A 138 -13.78 -0.70 -19.33
CA ASP A 138 -13.32 -1.67 -20.34
C ASP A 138 -12.34 -2.74 -19.80
N GLY A 139 -12.07 -2.70 -18.49
CA GLY A 139 -11.27 -3.68 -17.76
C GLY A 139 -10.70 -3.13 -16.46
N VAL A 140 -10.07 -4.00 -15.67
CA VAL A 140 -9.24 -3.56 -14.54
C VAL A 140 -7.88 -3.16 -15.07
N ASN A 141 -7.46 -1.92 -14.80
CA ASN A 141 -6.14 -1.41 -15.17
C ASN A 141 -5.11 -1.72 -14.10
N GLU A 142 -5.45 -1.41 -12.84
CA GLU A 142 -4.54 -1.57 -11.72
C GLU A 142 -5.29 -1.87 -10.42
N VAL A 143 -4.60 -2.55 -9.52
CA VAL A 143 -4.95 -2.65 -8.11
C VAL A 143 -3.77 -2.08 -7.35
N TYR A 144 -4.00 -1.05 -6.55
CA TYR A 144 -2.95 -0.34 -5.84
C TYR A 144 -3.26 -0.27 -4.36
N PHE A 145 -2.35 -0.78 -3.54
CA PHE A 145 -2.37 -0.64 -2.09
C PHE A 145 -0.98 -0.26 -1.60
N ASP A 146 -0.90 0.82 -0.82
CA ASP A 146 0.34 1.28 -0.21
C ASP A 146 0.48 0.69 1.19
N PHE A 147 1.05 -0.51 1.28
CA PHE A 147 1.37 -1.13 2.56
C PHE A 147 2.81 -1.63 2.61
N GLU A 148 3.38 -1.57 3.81
CA GLU A 148 4.72 -2.08 4.11
C GLU A 148 4.62 -3.34 4.99
N VAL A 149 5.52 -4.30 4.75
CA VAL A 149 5.50 -5.59 5.45
C VAL A 149 6.71 -5.73 6.36
N GLU A 150 6.52 -5.49 7.66
CA GLU A 150 7.59 -5.49 8.67
C GLU A 150 7.58 -6.73 9.58
N PHE A 151 7.83 -7.92 9.02
CA PHE A 151 7.82 -9.17 9.81
C PHE A 151 8.84 -9.20 10.96
N GLU A 152 9.90 -8.38 10.90
CA GLU A 152 10.93 -8.32 11.94
C GLU A 152 10.40 -7.75 13.25
N ASN A 153 9.41 -6.85 13.17
CA ASN A 153 8.82 -6.16 14.31
C ASN A 153 7.76 -7.00 15.03
N VAL A 154 7.25 -8.05 14.39
CA VAL A 154 6.24 -8.94 14.96
C VAL A 154 6.89 -10.04 15.80
N PRO A 155 6.61 -10.14 17.11
CA PRO A 155 7.16 -11.22 17.93
C PRO A 155 6.63 -12.58 17.46
N VAL A 156 7.41 -13.64 17.68
CA VAL A 156 6.92 -15.01 17.44
C VAL A 156 5.73 -15.30 18.36
N GLY A 157 4.66 -15.84 17.79
CA GLY A 157 3.35 -16.03 18.42
C GLY A 157 2.40 -14.84 18.25
N GLY A 158 2.87 -13.73 17.67
CA GLY A 158 2.05 -12.58 17.30
C GLY A 158 1.43 -12.71 15.90
N ALA A 159 0.61 -11.73 15.54
CA ALA A 159 0.09 -11.53 14.20
C ALA A 159 0.62 -10.20 13.65
N LEU A 160 0.89 -10.18 12.35
CA LEU A 160 1.04 -8.96 11.56
C LEU A 160 -0.35 -8.60 11.06
N ASP A 161 -0.90 -7.50 11.54
CA ASP A 161 -2.16 -6.95 11.05
C ASP A 161 -1.84 -5.65 10.33
N ILE A 162 -2.25 -5.56 9.06
CA ILE A 162 -2.02 -4.43 8.18
C ILE A 162 -3.39 -3.93 7.72
N ASP A 163 -3.65 -2.65 7.99
CA ASP A 163 -4.79 -1.97 7.42
C ASP A 163 -4.49 -1.69 5.94
N LEU A 164 -5.37 -2.17 5.07
CA LEU A 164 -5.28 -1.96 3.63
C LEU A 164 -6.12 -0.73 3.28
N ASP A 165 -5.47 0.26 2.70
CA ASP A 165 -6.11 1.44 2.12
C ASP A 165 -5.52 1.63 0.71
N GLY A 166 -6.39 1.69 -0.29
CA GLY A 166 -5.99 1.67 -1.68
C GLY A 166 -7.16 1.76 -2.64
N HIS A 167 -6.89 1.48 -3.91
CA HIS A 167 -7.89 1.62 -4.96
C HIS A 167 -7.72 0.59 -6.07
N VAL A 168 -8.84 0.33 -6.75
CA VAL A 168 -8.88 -0.39 -8.02
C VAL A 168 -9.12 0.61 -9.13
N GLY A 169 -8.12 0.77 -9.99
CA GLY A 169 -8.21 1.59 -11.19
C GLY A 169 -8.84 0.81 -12.33
N LEU A 170 -9.88 1.36 -12.92
CA LEU A 170 -10.60 0.82 -14.06
C LEU A 170 -10.23 1.56 -15.35
N GLY A 171 -10.28 0.85 -16.47
CA GLY A 171 -10.10 1.46 -17.77
C GLY A 171 -11.35 2.22 -18.23
N ILE A 172 -11.13 3.40 -18.81
CA ILE A 172 -12.21 4.30 -19.23
C ILE A 172 -12.75 3.83 -20.57
N ASP A 173 -14.02 3.40 -20.59
CA ASP A 173 -14.72 3.05 -21.84
C ASP A 173 -15.13 4.32 -22.61
N THR A 174 -14.36 4.66 -23.64
CA THR A 174 -14.63 5.83 -24.50
C THR A 174 -15.88 5.70 -25.38
N GLU A 175 -16.48 4.51 -25.47
CA GLU A 175 -17.71 4.27 -26.24
C GLU A 175 -18.98 4.52 -25.41
N ARG A 176 -18.85 4.68 -24.09
CA ARG A 176 -19.97 4.90 -23.15
C ARG A 176 -19.81 6.21 -22.38
N PRO A 177 -20.91 6.78 -21.84
CA PRO A 177 -20.82 7.89 -20.91
C PRO A 177 -19.96 7.49 -19.71
N TYR A 178 -18.97 8.31 -19.37
CA TYR A 178 -18.12 8.08 -18.20
C TYR A 178 -19.02 7.96 -16.95
N ALA A 179 -18.74 6.99 -16.08
CA ALA A 179 -19.50 6.70 -14.86
C ALA A 179 -18.61 6.30 -13.68
N GLY A 180 -17.38 6.80 -13.61
CA GLY A 180 -16.41 6.46 -12.58
C GLY A 180 -15.35 5.49 -13.11
N HIS A 181 -14.14 5.56 -12.56
CA HIS A 181 -13.02 4.70 -12.96
C HIS A 181 -12.10 4.31 -11.80
N ILE A 182 -12.41 4.73 -10.57
CA ILE A 182 -11.64 4.40 -9.38
C ILE A 182 -12.62 3.83 -8.37
N VAL A 183 -12.32 2.67 -7.81
CA VAL A 183 -13.05 2.10 -6.66
C VAL A 183 -12.10 2.16 -5.48
N ASN A 184 -12.44 2.93 -4.45
CA ASN A 184 -11.69 2.97 -3.21
C ASN A 184 -11.98 1.71 -2.42
N VAL A 185 -10.93 1.08 -1.88
CA VAL A 185 -11.03 -0.20 -1.18
C VAL A 185 -10.30 -0.11 0.15
N GLU A 186 -11.01 -0.47 1.21
CA GLU A 186 -10.45 -0.62 2.54
C GLU A 186 -10.54 -2.09 2.97
N GLY A 187 -9.55 -2.56 3.72
CA GLY A 187 -9.53 -3.91 4.23
C GLY A 187 -8.51 -4.15 5.32
N THR A 188 -8.32 -5.42 5.65
CA THR A 188 -7.31 -5.85 6.61
C THR A 188 -6.62 -7.11 6.11
N LEU A 189 -5.30 -7.13 6.20
CA LEU A 189 -4.45 -8.29 5.95
C LEU A 189 -3.85 -8.76 7.28
N SER A 190 -4.11 -10.00 7.67
CA SER A 190 -3.57 -10.63 8.88
C SER A 190 -2.71 -11.84 8.55
N VAL A 191 -1.50 -11.89 9.13
CA VAL A 191 -0.57 -13.02 8.98
C VAL A 191 0.03 -13.39 10.33
N GLN A 192 -0.22 -14.61 10.78
CA GLN A 192 0.35 -15.09 12.05
C GLN A 192 1.82 -15.49 11.91
N ARG A 193 2.66 -15.04 12.82
CA ARG A 193 4.06 -15.46 12.92
C ARG A 193 4.19 -16.63 13.90
N LEU A 194 4.26 -17.85 13.39
CA LEU A 194 4.32 -19.08 14.21
C LEU A 194 5.75 -19.43 14.67
N GLY A 195 6.75 -19.00 13.91
CA GLY A 195 8.16 -19.24 14.19
C GLY A 195 9.06 -18.15 13.64
N ARG A 196 10.36 -18.38 13.65
CA ARG A 196 11.35 -17.43 13.14
C ARG A 196 11.17 -17.19 11.64
N ARG A 197 10.94 -18.27 10.90
CA ARG A 197 10.76 -18.32 9.44
C ARG A 197 9.46 -19.03 9.02
N CYS A 198 8.60 -19.33 9.99
CA CYS A 198 7.34 -20.07 9.81
C CYS A 198 6.15 -19.13 10.04
N PHE A 199 5.24 -19.07 9.07
CA PHE A 199 4.05 -18.23 9.12
C PHE A 199 2.78 -19.08 8.93
N GLY A 200 1.70 -18.65 9.57
CA GLY A 200 0.37 -19.26 9.49
C GLY A 200 -0.32 -18.92 8.18
N SER A 201 -1.63 -19.19 8.11
CA SER A 201 -2.46 -18.76 6.98
C SER A 201 -2.47 -17.23 6.87
N VAL A 202 -2.60 -16.76 5.63
CA VAL A 202 -2.86 -15.35 5.32
C VAL A 202 -4.37 -15.18 5.26
N ASP A 203 -4.88 -14.24 6.04
CA ASP A 203 -6.29 -13.84 6.02
C ASP A 203 -6.37 -12.42 5.47
N CYS A 204 -7.14 -12.21 4.40
CA CYS A 204 -7.33 -10.91 3.78
C CYS A 204 -8.83 -10.69 3.66
N GLN A 205 -9.31 -9.57 4.18
CA GLN A 205 -10.73 -9.23 4.20
C GLN A 205 -10.92 -7.82 3.71
N VAL A 206 -11.79 -7.64 2.72
CA VAL A 206 -12.26 -6.32 2.30
C VAL A 206 -13.34 -5.89 3.30
N THR A 207 -13.20 -4.71 3.88
CA THR A 207 -14.15 -4.14 4.85
C THR A 207 -15.06 -3.12 4.21
N ASN A 208 -14.56 -2.38 3.23
CA ASN A 208 -15.33 -1.39 2.49
C ASN A 208 -14.87 -1.32 1.03
N ALA A 209 -15.81 -1.05 0.14
CA ALA A 209 -15.52 -0.77 -1.26
C ALA A 209 -16.55 0.25 -1.76
N ASP A 210 -16.08 1.38 -2.28
CA ASP A 210 -16.93 2.45 -2.77
C ASP A 210 -16.40 2.97 -4.10
N LEU A 211 -17.27 3.07 -5.11
CA LEU A 211 -16.92 3.75 -6.35
C LEU A 211 -16.67 5.23 -6.07
N ASP A 212 -15.51 5.73 -6.50
CA ASP A 212 -15.18 7.12 -6.39
C ASP A 212 -16.09 7.94 -7.32
N MET A 213 -17.03 8.60 -6.69
CA MET A 213 -17.98 9.52 -7.29
C MET A 213 -17.59 10.97 -7.00
N ASP A 214 -16.37 11.23 -6.52
CA ASP A 214 -15.84 12.59 -6.52
C ASP A 214 -15.41 12.94 -7.95
N TRP A 215 -16.36 13.49 -8.68
CA TRP A 215 -16.19 13.99 -10.04
C TRP A 215 -15.44 15.32 -10.06
N GLY A 216 -14.53 15.59 -9.13
CA GLY A 216 -13.73 16.83 -9.08
C GLY A 216 -14.58 18.09 -9.20
N GLY A 217 -15.80 18.06 -8.67
CA GLY A 217 -16.83 19.04 -8.98
C GLY A 217 -18.20 18.68 -8.42
N ASP A 218 -18.31 18.47 -7.12
CA ASP A 218 -19.42 18.99 -6.30
C ASP A 218 -19.21 18.80 -4.78
N ASP A 219 -17.97 18.69 -4.32
CA ASP A 219 -17.68 18.90 -2.91
C ASP A 219 -17.76 20.41 -2.64
N HIS A 220 -18.99 20.87 -2.40
CA HIS A 220 -19.19 21.79 -1.30
C HIS A 220 -18.57 21.13 -0.07
N GLU A 221 -17.26 21.34 0.12
CA GLU A 221 -16.61 21.15 1.40
C GLU A 221 -17.47 21.93 2.41
N ASP A 222 -18.29 21.21 3.17
CA ASP A 222 -18.92 21.65 4.42
C ASP A 222 -17.83 21.83 5.51
N GLY A 223 -16.64 22.26 5.09
CA GLY A 223 -15.51 22.68 5.90
C GLY A 223 -15.53 24.21 6.03
N PRO A 224 -15.14 24.75 7.19
CA PRO A 224 -15.03 26.20 7.34
C PRO A 224 -14.01 26.74 6.32
N PRO A 225 -14.33 27.84 5.61
CA PRO A 225 -13.49 28.38 4.54
C PRO A 225 -12.03 28.55 4.97
N VAL A 226 -11.12 27.99 4.18
CA VAL A 226 -9.71 27.77 4.56
C VAL A 226 -8.88 29.05 4.48
N ARG A 227 -9.33 30.08 3.74
CA ARG A 227 -8.56 31.31 3.49
C ARG A 227 -9.37 32.59 3.64
N SER A 228 -8.72 33.67 4.05
CA SER A 228 -9.33 35.00 4.16
C SER A 228 -9.18 35.81 2.87
N MET A 229 -10.04 36.81 2.63
CA MET A 229 -9.96 37.67 1.42
C MET A 229 -8.59 38.32 1.26
N SER A 230 -7.98 38.79 2.36
CA SER A 230 -6.60 39.30 2.35
C SER A 230 -5.57 38.25 1.90
N GLN A 231 -5.77 36.97 2.23
CA GLN A 231 -4.88 35.88 1.78
C GLN A 231 -5.08 35.58 0.29
N ALA A 232 -6.33 35.54 -0.18
CA ALA A 232 -6.62 35.30 -1.60
C ALA A 232 -6.02 36.41 -2.50
N TYR A 233 -6.15 37.68 -2.12
CA TYR A 233 -5.55 38.79 -2.86
C TYR A 233 -4.02 38.85 -2.74
N ALA A 234 -3.44 38.46 -1.61
CA ALA A 234 -1.99 38.33 -1.44
C ALA A 234 -1.41 37.26 -2.37
N ASP A 235 -2.06 36.09 -2.46
CA ASP A 235 -1.66 35.00 -3.34
C ASP A 235 -1.80 35.38 -4.82
N LEU A 236 -2.93 36.00 -5.20
CA LEU A 236 -3.20 36.45 -6.57
C LEU A 236 -2.17 37.47 -7.06
N LEU A 237 -1.89 38.48 -6.23
CA LEU A 237 -1.03 39.61 -6.59
C LEU A 237 0.46 39.35 -6.28
N GLY A 238 0.76 38.25 -5.57
CA GLY A 238 2.10 37.93 -5.07
C GLY A 238 2.66 38.99 -4.13
N LEU A 239 1.81 39.50 -3.24
CA LEU A 239 2.11 40.52 -2.24
C LEU A 239 2.14 39.91 -0.84
N ASP A 240 2.81 40.56 0.10
CA ASP A 240 2.73 40.13 1.50
C ASP A 240 1.39 40.55 2.12
N LEU A 241 0.86 39.74 3.04
CA LEU A 241 -0.43 39.97 3.73
C LEU A 241 -0.61 41.39 4.31
N HIS A 242 0.47 42.00 4.81
CA HIS A 242 0.44 43.35 5.38
C HIS A 242 0.30 44.47 4.34
N GLU A 243 0.51 44.16 3.06
CA GLU A 243 0.39 45.10 1.93
C GLU A 243 -1.01 45.08 1.29
N VAL A 244 -1.81 44.05 1.60
CA VAL A 244 -3.11 43.78 0.98
C VAL A 244 -4.30 44.27 1.80
N GLY A 245 -4.10 44.67 3.05
CA GLY A 245 -5.19 45.06 3.95
C GLY A 245 -6.09 46.22 3.48
N ASN A 246 -5.61 47.07 2.56
CA ASN A 246 -6.43 48.15 1.95
C ASN A 246 -7.10 47.75 0.63
N LEU A 247 -6.84 46.54 0.13
CA LEU A 247 -7.36 46.02 -1.14
C LEU A 247 -8.61 45.16 -0.97
N VAL A 248 -8.99 44.84 0.26
CA VAL A 248 -10.10 43.93 0.59
C VAL A 248 -11.47 44.50 0.21
N ASP A 249 -11.57 45.83 0.10
CA ASP A 249 -12.79 46.57 -0.26
C ASP A 249 -13.00 46.69 -1.79
N VAL A 250 -12.19 46.00 -2.61
CA VAL A 250 -12.36 45.99 -4.07
C VAL A 250 -13.59 45.17 -4.44
N ASP A 251 -14.57 45.84 -5.05
CA ASP A 251 -15.76 45.20 -5.60
C ASP A 251 -15.39 44.36 -6.84
N ALA A 252 -15.87 43.12 -6.88
CA ALA A 252 -15.71 42.24 -8.02
C ALA A 252 -16.79 42.52 -9.06
N GLU A 253 -16.40 42.97 -10.26
CA GLU A 253 -17.33 43.18 -11.38
C GLU A 253 -17.58 41.84 -12.09
N PRO A 254 -18.79 41.24 -12.00
CA PRO A 254 -19.09 40.00 -12.70
C PRO A 254 -19.12 40.24 -14.22
N GLN A 255 -18.55 39.31 -14.98
CA GLN A 255 -18.72 39.22 -16.43
C GLN A 255 -19.74 38.13 -16.75
N ASP A 256 -20.95 38.56 -17.08
CA ASP A 256 -22.07 37.70 -17.44
C ASP A 256 -22.30 37.63 -18.96
N GLY A 257 -22.78 36.48 -19.44
CA GLY A 257 -23.29 36.37 -20.80
C GLY A 257 -24.57 37.19 -20.98
N HIS A 258 -24.94 37.53 -22.23
CA HIS A 258 -26.14 38.32 -22.56
C HIS A 258 -27.49 37.79 -21.97
N SER A 259 -27.53 36.59 -21.39
CA SER A 259 -28.68 36.01 -20.69
C SER A 259 -28.68 36.23 -19.16
N GLY A 260 -27.58 36.65 -18.54
CA GLY A 260 -27.46 36.83 -17.08
C GLY A 260 -27.50 35.52 -16.27
N GLU A 261 -27.50 34.36 -16.92
CA GLU A 261 -27.66 33.04 -16.26
C GLU A 261 -26.33 32.41 -15.80
N MET A 262 -25.19 32.88 -16.32
CA MET A 262 -23.87 32.36 -15.95
C MET A 262 -22.82 33.48 -15.92
N VAL A 263 -22.05 33.53 -14.82
CA VAL A 263 -20.87 34.39 -14.66
C VAL A 263 -19.64 33.58 -15.09
N TYR A 264 -18.90 34.07 -16.08
CA TYR A 264 -17.74 33.35 -16.62
C TYR A 264 -16.42 33.79 -15.98
N SER A 265 -16.36 35.01 -15.46
CA SER A 265 -15.20 35.57 -14.78
C SER A 265 -15.59 36.81 -13.97
N TYR A 266 -14.69 37.26 -13.10
CA TYR A 266 -14.81 38.52 -12.39
C TYR A 266 -13.65 39.44 -12.75
N ILE A 267 -13.90 40.73 -12.85
CA ILE A 267 -12.85 41.75 -12.98
C ILE A 267 -12.67 42.43 -11.63
N LEU A 268 -11.46 42.33 -11.10
CA LEU A 268 -11.01 43.04 -9.91
C LEU A 268 -10.28 44.32 -10.34
N ASP A 269 -10.81 45.48 -9.98
CA ASP A 269 -10.21 46.78 -10.29
C ASP A 269 -9.49 47.38 -9.08
N PHE A 270 -8.17 47.27 -9.07
CA PHE A 270 -7.33 47.77 -7.97
C PHE A 270 -6.95 49.25 -8.12
N THR A 271 -7.48 49.96 -9.12
CA THR A 271 -7.05 51.32 -9.50
C THR A 271 -7.19 52.34 -8.36
N ASP A 272 -8.31 52.31 -7.63
CA ASP A 272 -8.62 53.28 -6.58
C ASP A 272 -8.26 52.80 -5.16
N TYR A 273 -7.88 51.52 -5.03
CA TYR A 273 -7.63 50.86 -3.75
C TYR A 273 -6.14 50.61 -3.50
N ALA A 274 -5.34 50.44 -4.55
CA ALA A 274 -3.91 50.20 -4.42
C ALA A 274 -3.11 51.48 -4.13
N SER A 275 -2.30 51.44 -3.06
CA SER A 275 -1.32 52.50 -2.82
C SER A 275 -0.31 52.61 -3.99
N PRO A 276 0.32 53.77 -4.25
CA PRO A 276 1.24 53.94 -5.38
C PRO A 276 2.43 52.96 -5.40
N VAL A 277 2.80 52.41 -4.24
CA VAL A 277 3.86 51.39 -4.11
C VAL A 277 3.33 50.02 -4.51
N VAL A 278 2.13 49.67 -4.05
CA VAL A 278 1.45 48.40 -4.35
C VAL A 278 1.02 48.35 -5.82
N ALA A 279 0.45 49.43 -6.35
CA ALA A 279 0.06 49.54 -7.76
C ALA A 279 1.25 49.31 -8.71
N ARG A 280 2.46 49.78 -8.36
CA ARG A 280 3.67 49.50 -9.16
C ARG A 280 4.07 48.02 -9.13
N LYS A 281 3.94 47.36 -7.97
CA LYS A 281 4.21 45.92 -7.85
C LYS A 281 3.22 45.10 -8.68
N ILE A 282 1.93 45.45 -8.62
CA ILE A 282 0.88 44.80 -9.41
C ILE A 282 1.14 45.02 -10.92
N LEU A 283 1.42 46.26 -11.35
CA LEU A 283 1.72 46.56 -12.75
C LEU A 283 2.99 45.87 -13.26
N GLN A 284 4.00 45.66 -12.41
CA GLN A 284 5.20 44.90 -12.77
C GLN A 284 4.91 43.42 -13.02
N ARG A 285 3.92 42.85 -12.33
CA ARG A 285 3.62 41.41 -12.37
C ARG A 285 2.49 41.05 -13.34
N HIS A 286 1.42 41.85 -13.38
CA HIS A 286 0.19 41.56 -14.15
C HIS A 286 -0.03 42.53 -15.32
N ALA A 287 0.87 43.50 -15.53
CA ALA A 287 0.81 44.51 -16.60
C ALA A 287 -0.46 45.41 -16.62
N SER A 288 -1.40 45.18 -15.70
CA SER A 288 -2.68 45.89 -15.54
C SER A 288 -3.07 45.93 -14.05
N LEU A 289 -3.83 46.96 -13.66
CA LEU A 289 -4.48 47.05 -12.33
C LEU A 289 -5.90 46.46 -12.34
N ARG A 290 -6.42 46.10 -13.53
CA ARG A 290 -7.66 45.35 -13.71
C ARG A 290 -7.29 43.91 -13.99
N ILE A 291 -7.63 43.00 -13.09
CA ILE A 291 -7.26 41.59 -13.17
C ILE A 291 -8.53 40.77 -13.33
N GLU A 292 -8.55 39.92 -14.35
CA GLU A 292 -9.61 38.94 -14.55
C GLU A 292 -9.28 37.69 -13.72
N VAL A 293 -10.26 37.26 -12.92
CA VAL A 293 -10.18 36.03 -12.11
C VAL A 293 -11.32 35.10 -12.49
N GLY A 294 -11.07 33.80 -12.36
CA GLY A 294 -12.08 32.77 -12.62
C GLY A 294 -13.25 32.82 -11.63
N PRO A 295 -14.37 32.15 -11.95
CA PRO A 295 -15.55 32.11 -11.08
C PRO A 295 -15.28 31.39 -9.75
N ASP A 296 -14.29 30.50 -9.75
CA ASP A 296 -13.76 29.73 -8.62
C ASP A 296 -12.89 30.55 -7.66
N PHE A 297 -12.50 31.77 -8.02
CA PHE A 297 -11.56 32.57 -7.23
C PHE A 297 -12.05 32.91 -5.81
N PHE A 298 -13.37 33.03 -5.63
CA PHE A 298 -13.97 33.33 -4.33
C PHE A 298 -14.41 32.07 -3.57
N GLU A 299 -14.23 30.88 -4.15
CA GLU A 299 -14.52 29.62 -3.47
C GLU A 299 -13.56 29.43 -2.30
N ASN A 300 -14.09 29.03 -1.14
CA ASN A 300 -13.33 28.87 0.11
C ASN A 300 -12.65 30.14 0.67
N VAL A 301 -13.08 31.33 0.22
CA VAL A 301 -12.60 32.64 0.70
C VAL A 301 -13.64 33.31 1.60
N ARG A 302 -13.25 33.69 2.83
CA ARG A 302 -14.13 34.41 3.77
C ARG A 302 -13.78 35.89 3.90
N SER A 303 -14.77 36.70 4.28
CA SER A 303 -14.51 38.07 4.74
C SER A 303 -13.62 38.07 5.98
N ASP A 304 -12.72 39.04 6.08
CA ASP A 304 -11.76 39.12 7.18
C ASP A 304 -12.42 39.38 8.56
N ASP A 305 -13.70 39.78 8.56
CA ASP A 305 -14.53 40.03 9.76
C ASP A 305 -15.25 38.77 10.31
N TRP A 306 -15.02 37.59 9.74
CA TRP A 306 -15.66 36.35 10.18
C TRP A 306 -15.23 35.93 11.61
N PRO A 307 -16.16 35.58 12.51
CA PRO A 307 -15.81 35.16 13.87
C PRO A 307 -14.96 33.88 13.83
N ARG A 308 -13.85 33.89 14.58
CA ARG A 308 -12.93 32.76 14.72
C ARG A 308 -13.57 31.56 15.42
#